data_AF-A0AAE9YT87-F1
#
_entry.id   AF-A0AAE9YT87-F1
#
_cell.length_a   1.000
_cell.length_b   1.000
_cell.length_c   1.000
_cell.angle_alpha   90.00
_cell.angle_beta   90.00
_cell.angle_gamma   90.00
#
_symmetry.space_group_name_H-M   'P 1'
#
loop_
_entity.id
_entity.type
_entity.pdbx_description
1 polymer ?
#
loop_
_entity_poly.entity_id
_entity_poly.type
_entity_poly.pdbx_seq_one_letter_code
_entity_poly.pdbx_strand_id
1 'polypeptide(L)'
;MMKNNNWLLPLLVSGLALLLSVSARAGSCCAAAPLVLEHELFADIEQAAEPIYIDGVLYQLTKSDFTPIYISHYIQAGRERIRVERLVAYTLTIPVYGDIGQELIFDINGRSDGYAMDLSVSCGTFSAGDSGDKYVISSRMTTEQSCTSMRLSFAVSGSAPSFIDLSILIAEAF
;
A
#
# COMPACT_ATOMS: atom_id res chain seq x y z
N MET A 1 71.09 34.82 5.42
CA MET A 1 71.11 36.01 4.54
C MET A 1 69.70 36.61 4.57
N MET A 2 69.35 37.50 5.49
CA MET A 2 69.59 38.97 5.51
C MET A 2 69.05 39.73 4.28
N LYS A 3 67.92 40.45 4.48
CA LYS A 3 67.60 41.86 4.15
C LYS A 3 66.08 41.97 3.92
N ASN A 4 65.26 42.47 4.86
CA ASN A 4 64.99 43.87 5.21
C ASN A 4 64.87 44.83 4.00
N ASN A 5 63.69 45.40 3.78
CA ASN A 5 63.48 46.83 4.04
C ASN A 5 61.99 47.27 4.00
N ASN A 6 61.65 48.06 5.03
CA ASN A 6 60.44 48.86 5.23
C ASN A 6 60.20 49.90 4.13
N TRP A 7 58.95 50.39 4.04
CA TRP A 7 58.65 51.83 4.11
C TRP A 7 57.21 52.07 4.63
N LEU A 8 57.09 53.10 5.47
CA LEU A 8 55.95 53.46 6.33
C LEU A 8 55.28 54.76 5.83
N LEU A 9 53.93 54.79 5.90
CA LEU A 9 53.02 55.90 6.29
C LEU A 9 52.95 57.20 5.43
N PRO A 10 52.02 58.14 5.71
CA PRO A 10 50.56 58.06 5.95
C PRO A 10 49.78 59.15 5.14
N LEU A 11 48.44 59.23 5.24
CA LEU A 11 47.68 60.50 5.41
C LEU A 11 46.16 60.28 5.51
N LEU A 12 45.61 60.77 6.63
CA LEU A 12 44.19 61.00 6.90
C LEU A 12 43.65 62.16 6.05
N VAL A 13 42.41 62.06 5.57
CA VAL A 13 41.50 63.21 5.50
C VAL A 13 40.08 62.79 5.91
N SER A 14 39.59 63.52 6.90
CA SER A 14 38.24 63.50 7.49
C SER A 14 37.21 64.08 6.51
N GLY A 15 36.03 63.45 6.43
CA GLY A 15 34.90 63.92 5.64
C GLY A 15 33.58 63.58 6.33
N LEU A 16 33.27 64.35 7.37
CA LEU A 16 32.02 64.33 8.12
C LEU A 16 30.89 64.93 7.26
N ALA A 17 29.84 64.15 6.96
CA ALA A 17 28.56 64.69 6.49
C ALA A 17 27.41 63.96 7.23
N LEU A 18 26.74 64.72 8.09
CA LEU A 18 25.59 64.31 8.89
C LEU A 18 24.30 64.44 8.08
N LEU A 19 23.45 63.42 8.24
CA LEU A 19 21.98 63.42 8.30
C LEU A 19 21.16 63.94 7.11
N LEU A 20 20.41 63.01 6.49
CA LEU A 20 18.99 63.18 6.23
C LEU A 20 18.27 61.84 6.45
N SER A 21 17.28 61.89 7.32
CA SER A 21 16.40 60.81 7.77
C SER A 21 15.35 60.42 6.72
N VAL A 22 15.15 59.12 6.49
CA VAL A 22 13.81 58.55 6.20
C VAL A 22 13.77 57.12 6.75
N SER A 23 12.93 56.88 7.76
CA SER A 23 12.49 55.53 8.13
C SER A 23 11.44 55.06 7.13
N ALA A 24 11.78 54.06 6.32
CA ALA A 24 10.80 53.26 5.59
C ALA A 24 10.86 51.83 6.14
N ARG A 25 9.83 51.46 6.91
CA ARG A 25 9.52 50.07 7.26
C ARG A 25 9.12 49.35 5.98
N ALA A 26 9.82 48.29 5.60
CA ALA A 26 9.32 47.31 4.65
C ALA A 26 10.07 45.98 4.80
N GLY A 27 9.30 44.89 4.88
CA GLY A 27 9.79 43.56 4.52
C GLY A 27 10.31 42.68 5.67
N SER A 28 9.38 42.17 6.48
CA SER A 28 9.57 40.87 7.14
C SER A 28 9.74 39.79 6.06
N CYS A 29 10.97 39.39 5.76
CA CYS A 29 11.27 38.29 4.85
C CYS A 29 12.23 37.29 5.50
N CYS A 30 11.82 36.72 6.64
CA CYS A 30 12.45 35.53 7.24
C CYS A 30 11.45 34.88 8.23
N ALA A 31 10.25 34.55 7.76
CA ALA A 31 9.45 33.53 8.43
C ALA A 31 9.78 32.21 7.75
N ALA A 32 10.68 31.43 8.36
CA ALA A 32 10.85 30.03 8.01
C ALA A 32 9.52 29.33 8.30
N ALA A 33 8.73 29.10 7.25
CA ALA A 33 7.59 28.22 7.35
C ALA A 33 8.13 26.82 7.72
N PRO A 34 7.61 26.18 8.79
CA PRO A 34 7.92 24.78 8.99
C PRO A 34 7.37 24.01 7.79
N LEU A 35 8.25 23.28 7.09
CA LEU A 35 7.84 22.28 6.12
C LEU A 35 7.08 21.20 6.89
N VAL A 36 5.77 21.38 7.01
CA VAL A 36 4.86 20.33 7.38
C VAL A 36 4.98 19.32 6.25
N LEU A 37 5.68 18.23 6.53
CA LEU A 37 5.70 17.05 5.70
C LEU A 37 4.25 16.54 5.72
N GLU A 38 3.47 16.93 4.73
CA GLU A 38 2.16 16.34 4.45
C GLU A 38 2.42 14.84 4.29
N HIS A 39 2.22 14.09 5.37
CA HIS A 39 1.89 12.69 5.28
C HIS A 39 0.60 12.68 4.49
N GLU A 40 0.73 12.50 3.17
CA GLU A 40 -0.33 12.09 2.28
C GLU A 40 -0.96 10.86 2.95
N LEU A 41 -2.04 11.13 3.67
CA LEU A 41 -2.98 10.16 4.13
C LEU A 41 -3.65 9.66 2.86
N PHE A 42 -2.99 8.71 2.18
CA PHE A 42 -3.68 7.75 1.33
C PHE A 42 -4.57 6.95 2.28
N ALA A 43 -5.67 7.55 2.70
CA ALA A 43 -6.83 6.82 3.12
C ALA A 43 -7.22 6.03 1.88
N ASP A 44 -6.72 4.80 1.82
CA ASP A 44 -7.28 3.74 0.99
C ASP A 44 -8.79 3.86 1.16
N ILE A 45 -9.49 4.29 0.11
CA ILE A 45 -10.93 4.13 0.06
C ILE A 45 -11.07 2.62 -0.15
N GLU A 46 -11.01 1.89 0.96
CA GLU A 46 -11.26 0.45 1.00
C GLU A 46 -12.68 0.28 0.47
N GLN A 47 -12.77 -0.06 -0.82
CA GLN A 47 -14.04 -0.25 -1.49
C GLN A 47 -14.65 -1.48 -0.82
N ALA A 48 -15.59 -1.24 0.08
CA ALA A 48 -16.21 -2.31 0.85
C ALA A 48 -16.91 -3.25 -0.13
N ALA A 49 -16.35 -4.45 -0.29
CA ALA A 49 -16.96 -5.50 -1.09
C ALA A 49 -18.34 -5.85 -0.50
N GLU A 50 -19.29 -6.16 -1.38
CA GLU A 50 -20.61 -6.60 -0.95
C GLU A 50 -20.49 -7.88 -0.12
N PRO A 51 -21.22 -8.00 1.00
CA PRO A 51 -21.18 -9.21 1.83
C PRO A 51 -21.58 -10.47 1.06
N ILE A 52 -20.99 -11.60 1.45
CA ILE A 52 -21.41 -12.93 1.00
C ILE A 52 -22.51 -13.44 1.93
N TYR A 53 -23.60 -13.91 1.34
CA TYR A 53 -24.68 -14.59 2.04
C TYR A 53 -24.59 -16.09 1.76
N ILE A 54 -24.79 -16.92 2.80
CA ILE A 54 -24.86 -18.37 2.66
C ILE A 54 -26.27 -18.73 2.16
N ASP A 55 -26.48 -18.62 0.86
CA ASP A 55 -27.75 -18.89 0.19
C ASP A 55 -27.57 -19.61 -1.17
N GLY A 56 -26.33 -19.96 -1.53
CA GLY A 56 -25.99 -20.60 -2.80
C GLY A 56 -25.88 -19.65 -3.98
N VAL A 57 -25.85 -18.34 -3.77
CA VAL A 57 -25.52 -17.36 -4.82
C VAL A 57 -24.05 -17.43 -5.20
N LEU A 58 -23.77 -17.23 -6.49
CA LEU A 58 -22.41 -17.14 -7.03
C LEU A 58 -21.93 -15.68 -6.99
N TYR A 59 -20.89 -15.43 -6.21
CA TYR A 59 -20.22 -14.13 -6.11
C TYR A 59 -19.06 -14.07 -7.09
N GLN A 60 -19.01 -13.01 -7.89
CA GLN A 60 -17.94 -12.79 -8.86
C GLN A 60 -17.04 -11.65 -8.39
N LEU A 61 -15.74 -11.93 -8.31
CA LEU A 61 -14.71 -11.00 -7.87
C LEU A 61 -13.67 -10.86 -8.96
N THR A 62 -13.30 -9.63 -9.24
CA THR A 62 -12.31 -9.24 -10.23
C THR A 62 -11.11 -8.62 -9.55
N LYS A 63 -10.02 -8.41 -10.29
CA LYS A 63 -8.81 -7.76 -9.78
C LYS A 63 -9.08 -6.43 -9.04
N SER A 64 -10.05 -5.63 -9.48
CA SER A 64 -10.36 -4.33 -8.85
C SER A 64 -10.95 -4.46 -7.45
N ASP A 65 -11.48 -5.62 -7.09
CA ASP A 65 -12.03 -5.86 -5.76
C ASP A 65 -10.93 -6.12 -4.72
N PHE A 66 -9.68 -6.34 -5.15
CA PHE A 66 -8.58 -6.66 -4.25
C PHE A 66 -7.67 -5.45 -3.99
N THR A 67 -7.19 -5.36 -2.75
CA THR A 67 -6.16 -4.40 -2.35
C THR A 67 -4.77 -4.97 -2.64
N PRO A 68 -3.91 -4.27 -3.42
CA PRO A 68 -2.54 -4.72 -3.67
C PRO A 68 -1.64 -4.47 -2.46
N ILE A 69 -0.81 -5.46 -2.11
CA ILE A 69 0.16 -5.38 -1.01
C ILE A 69 1.57 -5.28 -1.57
N TYR A 70 2.30 -4.25 -1.13
CA TYR A 70 3.68 -3.99 -1.53
C TYR A 70 4.65 -4.14 -0.36
N ILE A 71 5.84 -4.66 -0.63
CA ILE A 71 6.98 -4.60 0.29
C ILE A 71 8.03 -3.63 -0.25
N SER A 72 8.68 -2.92 0.67
CA SER A 72 9.79 -2.03 0.34
C SER A 72 11.13 -2.73 0.51
N HIS A 73 12.02 -2.56 -0.46
CA HIS A 73 13.42 -2.96 -0.33
C HIS A 73 14.33 -1.86 -0.88
N TYR A 74 15.57 -1.81 -0.39
CA TYR A 74 16.55 -0.84 -0.83
C TYR A 74 17.51 -1.50 -1.81
N ILE A 75 17.68 -0.88 -2.97
CA ILE A 75 18.71 -1.24 -3.93
C ILE A 75 19.81 -0.18 -3.92
N GLN A 76 21.05 -0.62 -4.15
CA GLN A 76 22.20 0.28 -4.29
C GLN A 76 22.35 0.66 -5.76
N ALA A 77 22.21 1.94 -6.09
CA ALA A 77 22.44 2.50 -7.42
C ALA A 77 23.64 3.44 -7.36
N GLY A 78 24.84 2.91 -7.61
CA GLY A 78 26.09 3.66 -7.44
C GLY A 78 26.31 4.06 -5.98
N ARG A 79 26.30 5.36 -5.68
CA ARG A 79 26.47 5.90 -4.30
C ARG A 79 25.14 6.12 -3.57
N GLU A 80 24.01 5.96 -4.24
CA GLU A 80 22.69 6.24 -3.70
C GLU A 80 21.97 4.94 -3.30
N ARG A 81 21.17 5.02 -2.23
CA ARG A 81 20.22 3.96 -1.84
C ARG A 81 18.83 4.38 -2.27
N ILE A 82 18.24 3.60 -3.16
CA ILE A 82 16.90 3.85 -3.70
C ILE A 82 15.93 2.87 -3.06
N ARG A 83 14.80 3.39 -2.55
CA ARG A 83 13.67 2.56 -2.11
C ARG A 83 12.88 2.11 -3.32
N VAL A 84 12.67 0.81 -3.45
CA VAL A 84 11.86 0.19 -4.50
C VAL A 84 10.75 -0.63 -3.85
N GLU A 85 9.56 -0.52 -4.40
CA GLU A 85 8.40 -1.28 -3.97
C GLU A 85 8.19 -2.48 -4.89
N ARG A 86 7.88 -3.63 -4.29
CA ARG A 86 7.57 -4.86 -4.99
C ARG A 86 6.19 -5.33 -4.56
N LEU A 87 5.30 -5.52 -5.52
CA LEU A 87 4.02 -6.17 -5.30
C LEU A 87 4.25 -7.63 -4.85
N VAL A 88 3.61 -8.03 -3.76
CA VAL A 88 3.74 -9.39 -3.21
C VAL A 88 2.41 -10.09 -3.01
N ALA A 89 1.29 -9.37 -2.94
CA ALA A 89 -0.01 -10.00 -2.87
C ALA A 89 -1.14 -9.10 -3.37
N TYR A 90 -2.29 -9.71 -3.64
CA TYR A 90 -3.60 -9.06 -3.68
C TYR A 90 -4.46 -9.67 -2.59
N THR A 91 -5.06 -8.84 -1.73
CA THR A 91 -5.86 -9.32 -0.59
C THR A 91 -7.25 -8.71 -0.60
N LEU A 92 -8.23 -9.48 -0.14
CA LEU A 92 -9.60 -9.03 0.06
C LEU A 92 -10.18 -9.69 1.31
N THR A 93 -10.90 -8.92 2.10
CA THR A 93 -11.69 -9.39 3.24
C THR A 93 -13.15 -9.03 3.01
N ILE A 94 -14.05 -10.03 3.02
CA ILE A 94 -15.48 -9.86 2.77
C ILE A 94 -16.27 -10.36 3.99
N PRO A 95 -17.25 -9.60 4.50
CA PRO A 95 -18.17 -10.11 5.53
C PRO A 95 -18.97 -11.31 5.00
N VAL A 96 -19.21 -12.30 5.86
CA VAL A 96 -20.05 -13.46 5.56
C VAL A 96 -21.23 -13.53 6.53
N TYR A 97 -22.43 -13.73 6.00
CA TYR A 97 -23.67 -13.84 6.77
C TYR A 97 -24.37 -15.16 6.48
N GLY A 98 -24.96 -15.76 7.52
CA GLY A 98 -25.76 -16.98 7.41
C GLY A 98 -25.11 -18.24 7.99
N ASP A 99 -23.90 -18.16 8.54
CA ASP A 99 -23.32 -19.29 9.28
C ASP A 99 -24.00 -19.43 10.64
N ILE A 100 -24.89 -20.42 10.75
CA ILE A 100 -25.62 -20.81 11.95
C ILE A 100 -25.09 -22.13 12.54
N GLY A 101 -23.93 -22.63 12.06
CA GLY A 101 -23.31 -23.87 12.52
C GLY A 101 -23.74 -25.10 11.73
N GLN A 102 -24.33 -24.89 10.56
CA GLN A 102 -24.68 -25.92 9.59
C GLN A 102 -23.44 -26.43 8.84
N GLU A 103 -23.58 -27.56 8.14
CA GLU A 103 -22.57 -28.00 7.18
C GLU A 103 -22.64 -27.12 5.93
N LEU A 104 -21.48 -26.61 5.51
CA LEU A 104 -21.32 -25.70 4.39
C LEU A 104 -20.54 -26.35 3.26
N ILE A 105 -20.91 -26.00 2.04
CA ILE A 105 -20.20 -26.31 0.81
C ILE A 105 -19.50 -25.03 0.36
N PHE A 106 -18.17 -25.10 0.22
CA PHE A 106 -17.33 -24.05 -0.34
C PHE A 106 -16.93 -24.48 -1.75
N ASP A 107 -17.25 -23.67 -2.75
CA ASP A 107 -16.84 -23.87 -4.14
C ASP A 107 -16.25 -22.57 -4.68
N ILE A 108 -14.94 -22.56 -4.90
CA ILE A 108 -14.15 -21.38 -5.27
C ILE A 108 -13.35 -21.73 -6.52
N ASN A 109 -13.60 -20.99 -7.59
CA ASN A 109 -12.98 -21.21 -8.90
C ASN A 109 -12.46 -19.90 -9.46
N GLY A 110 -11.31 -19.90 -10.13
CA GLY A 110 -10.80 -18.67 -10.70
C GLY A 110 -9.67 -18.84 -11.67
N ARG A 111 -9.16 -17.70 -12.16
CA ARG A 111 -7.99 -17.63 -13.05
C ARG A 111 -7.30 -16.28 -12.97
N SER A 112 -6.03 -16.28 -13.37
CA SER A 112 -5.18 -15.07 -13.45
C SER A 112 -4.56 -14.86 -14.82
N ASP A 113 -5.02 -15.61 -15.83
CA ASP A 113 -4.65 -15.47 -17.24
C ASP A 113 -3.15 -15.59 -17.54
N GLY A 114 -2.55 -16.72 -17.17
CA GLY A 114 -1.14 -17.05 -17.44
C GLY A 114 -0.16 -16.59 -16.37
N TYR A 115 -0.61 -15.92 -15.31
CA TYR A 115 0.23 -15.49 -14.19
C TYR A 115 0.13 -16.47 -13.03
N ALA A 116 1.12 -17.34 -12.87
CA ALA A 116 1.14 -18.28 -11.75
C ALA A 116 1.23 -17.54 -10.40
N MET A 117 0.29 -17.82 -9.50
CA MET A 117 0.20 -17.27 -8.14
C MET A 117 -0.30 -18.34 -7.18
N ASP A 118 -0.17 -18.08 -5.87
CA ASP A 118 -0.72 -18.95 -4.83
C ASP A 118 -1.97 -18.29 -4.24
N LEU A 119 -3.14 -18.92 -4.42
CA LEU A 119 -4.39 -18.52 -3.79
C LEU A 119 -4.50 -19.16 -2.40
N SER A 120 -4.74 -18.35 -1.38
CA SER A 120 -5.15 -18.77 -0.05
C SER A 120 -6.51 -18.21 0.29
N VAL A 121 -7.38 -19.06 0.84
CA VAL A 121 -8.73 -18.69 1.28
C VAL A 121 -8.93 -19.15 2.73
N SER A 122 -9.58 -18.33 3.53
CA SER A 122 -10.01 -18.71 4.88
C SER A 122 -11.34 -18.08 5.27
N CYS A 123 -12.13 -18.78 6.08
CA CYS A 123 -13.34 -18.26 6.71
C CYS A 123 -13.63 -19.04 8.00
N GLY A 124 -13.39 -18.44 9.16
CA GLY A 124 -13.50 -19.16 10.44
C GLY A 124 -12.53 -20.34 10.51
N THR A 125 -13.06 -21.55 10.74
CA THR A 125 -12.28 -22.81 10.74
C THR A 125 -11.98 -23.34 9.34
N PHE A 126 -12.64 -22.84 8.29
CA PHE A 126 -12.31 -23.22 6.92
C PHE A 126 -11.02 -22.53 6.48
N SER A 127 -10.11 -23.30 5.90
CA SER A 127 -8.93 -22.79 5.19
C SER A 127 -8.56 -23.72 4.04
N ALA A 128 -8.21 -23.15 2.89
CA ALA A 128 -7.75 -23.89 1.72
C ALA A 128 -6.82 -23.03 0.87
N GLY A 129 -6.17 -23.66 -0.10
CA GLY A 129 -5.37 -22.94 -1.09
C GLY A 129 -5.14 -23.78 -2.33
N ASP A 130 -4.77 -23.09 -3.40
CA ASP A 130 -4.40 -23.67 -4.69
C ASP A 130 -3.32 -22.80 -5.34
N SER A 131 -2.63 -23.31 -6.37
CA SER A 131 -1.52 -22.62 -7.01
C SER A 131 -1.53 -22.82 -8.53
N GLY A 132 -1.06 -21.82 -9.26
CA GLY A 132 -1.06 -21.82 -10.72
C GLY A 132 -1.75 -20.58 -11.28
N ASP A 133 -2.25 -20.67 -12.52
CA ASP A 133 -3.01 -19.61 -13.18
C ASP A 133 -4.52 -19.90 -13.28
N LYS A 134 -4.94 -21.05 -12.77
CA LYS A 134 -6.31 -21.52 -12.59
C LYS A 134 -6.44 -22.08 -11.19
N TYR A 135 -7.55 -21.81 -10.54
CA TYR A 135 -7.79 -22.19 -9.15
C TYR A 135 -9.09 -22.98 -9.05
N VAL A 136 -9.07 -24.09 -8.34
CA VAL A 136 -10.25 -24.92 -8.06
C VAL A 136 -10.15 -25.44 -6.63
N ILE A 137 -10.97 -24.88 -5.74
CA ILE A 137 -11.07 -25.29 -4.35
C ILE A 137 -12.52 -25.70 -4.10
N SER A 138 -12.73 -26.96 -3.72
CA SER A 138 -14.02 -27.47 -3.30
C SER A 138 -13.88 -28.20 -1.97
N SER A 139 -14.72 -27.83 -1.00
CA SER A 139 -14.71 -28.44 0.32
C SER A 139 -16.11 -28.45 0.93
N ARG A 140 -16.33 -29.39 1.84
CA ARG A 140 -17.54 -29.48 2.66
C ARG A 140 -17.15 -29.63 4.12
N MET A 141 -17.66 -28.76 4.98
CA MET A 141 -17.39 -28.82 6.42
C MET A 141 -18.37 -27.98 7.24
N THR A 142 -18.47 -28.28 8.52
CA THR A 142 -19.12 -27.40 9.50
C THR A 142 -18.11 -26.40 10.06
N THR A 143 -18.49 -25.13 10.08
CA THR A 143 -17.66 -24.04 10.61
C THR A 143 -18.00 -23.66 12.05
N GLU A 144 -19.03 -24.26 12.64
CA GLU A 144 -19.47 -23.98 14.02
C GLU A 144 -19.72 -22.48 14.26
N GLN A 145 -20.38 -21.78 13.32
CA GLN A 145 -20.67 -20.34 13.41
C GLN A 145 -19.44 -19.43 13.33
N SER A 146 -18.27 -19.97 12.98
CA SER A 146 -17.03 -19.18 12.92
C SER A 146 -16.81 -18.42 11.60
N CYS A 147 -17.51 -18.77 10.52
CA CYS A 147 -17.35 -18.16 9.21
C CYS A 147 -18.15 -16.85 9.11
N THR A 148 -17.57 -15.79 9.68
CA THR A 148 -18.13 -14.43 9.71
C THR A 148 -17.41 -13.46 8.77
N SER A 149 -16.22 -13.84 8.29
CA SER A 149 -15.38 -13.04 7.41
C SER A 149 -14.52 -13.95 6.55
N MET A 150 -14.68 -13.84 5.23
CA MET A 150 -13.86 -14.56 4.27
C MET A 150 -12.66 -13.71 3.88
N ARG A 151 -11.46 -14.30 3.96
CA ARG A 151 -10.19 -13.68 3.59
C ARG A 151 -9.60 -14.42 2.40
N LEU A 152 -9.24 -13.64 1.39
CA LEU A 152 -8.67 -14.10 0.13
C LEU A 152 -7.30 -13.44 -0.04
N SER A 153 -6.31 -14.22 -0.48
CA SER A 153 -4.97 -13.71 -0.78
C SER A 153 -4.40 -14.42 -2.00
N PHE A 154 -4.01 -13.66 -3.01
CA PHE A 154 -3.17 -14.14 -4.11
C PHE A 154 -1.74 -13.70 -3.87
N ALA A 155 -0.83 -14.62 -3.54
CA ALA A 155 0.59 -14.33 -3.41
C ALA A 155 1.25 -14.23 -4.80
N VAL A 156 2.00 -13.16 -5.01
CA VAL A 156 2.65 -12.82 -6.28
C VAL A 156 4.16 -12.98 -6.12
N SER A 157 4.76 -13.86 -6.93
CA SER A 157 6.21 -14.10 -6.95
C SER A 157 6.93 -13.42 -8.13
N GLY A 158 6.17 -12.90 -9.11
CA GLY A 158 6.67 -12.34 -10.36
C GLY A 158 6.04 -11.01 -10.76
N SER A 159 5.75 -10.85 -12.05
CA SER A 159 5.07 -9.68 -12.58
C SER A 159 3.63 -9.59 -12.05
N ALA A 160 3.14 -8.35 -11.93
CA ALA A 160 1.75 -8.12 -11.59
C ALA A 160 0.84 -8.72 -12.69
N PRO A 161 -0.17 -9.54 -12.34
CA PRO A 161 -1.14 -10.04 -13.30
C PRO A 161 -1.94 -8.89 -13.89
N SER A 162 -2.24 -8.94 -15.18
CA SER A 162 -3.19 -8.00 -15.80
C SER A 162 -4.64 -8.29 -15.41
N PHE A 163 -4.93 -9.51 -14.94
CA PHE A 163 -6.27 -10.03 -14.74
C PHE A 163 -6.33 -10.96 -13.52
N ILE A 164 -7.42 -10.86 -12.75
CA ILE A 164 -7.82 -11.80 -11.71
C ILE A 164 -9.35 -11.90 -11.82
N ASP A 165 -9.87 -13.11 -11.85
CA ASP A 165 -11.29 -13.42 -11.81
C ASP A 165 -11.50 -14.64 -10.92
N LEU A 166 -12.41 -14.51 -9.97
CA LEU A 166 -12.67 -15.49 -8.93
C LEU A 166 -14.17 -15.55 -8.65
N SER A 167 -14.73 -16.73 -8.84
CA SER A 167 -16.10 -17.07 -8.46
C SER A 167 -16.09 -17.78 -7.11
N ILE A 168 -16.98 -17.37 -6.22
CA ILE A 168 -17.16 -17.95 -4.88
C ILE A 168 -18.62 -18.32 -4.69
N LEU A 169 -18.86 -19.55 -4.27
CA LEU A 169 -20.15 -20.03 -3.79
C LEU A 169 -19.98 -20.61 -2.39
N ILE A 170 -20.87 -20.18 -1.49
CA ILE A 170 -21.04 -20.79 -0.17
C ILE A 170 -22.51 -21.18 -0.04
N ALA A 171 -22.77 -22.45 0.22
CA ALA A 171 -24.12 -22.99 0.32
C ALA A 171 -24.24 -23.97 1.49
N GLU A 172 -25.46 -24.21 1.95
CA GLU A 172 -25.75 -25.26 2.92
C GLU A 172 -25.71 -26.64 2.25
N ALA A 173 -25.22 -27.65 2.98
CA ALA A 173 -25.38 -29.04 2.58
C ALA A 173 -26.80 -29.53 2.94
N PHE A 174 -27.50 -30.09 1.96
CA PHE A 174 -28.85 -30.65 2.09
C PHE A 174 -28.90 -31.98 2.85
#